data_AF-A0A0M0LLK2-F1
#
_entry.id   AF-A0A0M0LLK2-F1
#
_cell.length_a   1.000
_cell.length_b   1.000
_cell.length_c   1.000
_cell.angle_alpha   90.00
_cell.angle_beta   90.00
_cell.angle_gamma   90.00
#
_symmetry.space_group_name_H-M   'P 1'
#
loop_
_entity.id
_entity.type
_entity.pdbx_description
1 polymer ?
#
loop_
_entity_poly.entity_id
_entity_poly.type
_entity_poly.pdbx_seq_one_letter_code
_entity_poly.pdbx_strand_id
1 'polypeptide(L)'
;MKKLTRYLYFIIYMLSTVLTIGAFIFANLTAISPTNNGGGNGNIGLFPFFFLFPFIIVFIAMSISYMHEFMYSNLQKGIIRMTVAGSLLGIILIVSTTLIRAIQLKSLLAEVNPIYHEESKIPLLSIYSNAVFFNFFTFTLLILLCLFISGMMAYKDKKKSSLSE
;
A
#
# COMPACT_ATOMS: atom_id res chain seq x y z
N MET A 1 -15.94 -29.00 -10.52
CA MET A 1 -15.93 -28.22 -9.26
C MET A 1 -14.61 -27.48 -9.02
N LYS A 2 -13.44 -28.14 -8.89
CA LYS A 2 -12.15 -27.46 -8.62
C LYS A 2 -11.78 -26.33 -9.61
N LYS A 3 -12.06 -26.48 -10.91
CA LYS A 3 -11.80 -25.44 -11.93
C LYS A 3 -12.68 -24.19 -11.75
N LEU A 4 -13.97 -24.38 -11.43
CA LEU A 4 -14.92 -23.30 -11.20
C LEU A 4 -14.53 -22.46 -9.97
N THR A 5 -14.14 -23.13 -8.89
CA THR A 5 -13.65 -22.47 -7.67
C THR A 5 -12.39 -21.63 -7.92
N ARG A 6 -11.42 -22.16 -8.68
CA ARG A 6 -10.22 -21.41 -9.05
C ARG A 6 -10.53 -20.17 -9.89
N TYR A 7 -11.46 -20.30 -10.84
CA TYR A 7 -11.90 -19.17 -11.66
C TYR A 7 -12.61 -18.09 -10.84
N LEU A 8 -13.46 -18.49 -9.89
CA LEU A 8 -14.12 -17.57 -8.96
C LEU A 8 -13.11 -16.80 -8.10
N TYR A 9 -12.12 -17.48 -7.52
CA TYR A 9 -11.05 -16.82 -6.76
C TYR A 9 -10.23 -15.84 -7.59
N PHE A 10 -9.96 -16.19 -8.86
CA PHE A 10 -9.29 -15.29 -9.78
C PHE A 10 -10.13 -14.04 -10.06
N ILE A 11 -11.43 -14.19 -10.34
CA ILE A 11 -12.33 -13.05 -10.55
C ILE A 11 -12.39 -12.16 -9.31
N ILE A 12 -12.57 -12.74 -8.12
CA ILE A 12 -12.61 -11.99 -6.86
C ILE A 12 -11.31 -11.22 -6.65
N TYR A 13 -10.17 -11.85 -6.93
CA TYR A 13 -8.86 -11.20 -6.81
C TYR A 13 -8.70 -10.05 -7.80
N MET A 14 -9.08 -10.24 -9.06
CA MET A 14 -9.03 -9.19 -10.09
C MET A 14 -9.93 -8.01 -9.74
N LEU A 15 -11.17 -8.29 -9.30
CA LEU A 15 -12.09 -7.25 -8.83
C LEU A 15 -11.51 -6.48 -7.63
N SER A 16 -10.98 -7.19 -6.64
CA SER A 16 -10.37 -6.60 -5.45
C SER A 16 -9.15 -5.73 -5.80
N THR A 17 -8.36 -6.16 -6.79
CA THR A 17 -7.21 -5.41 -7.30
C THR A 17 -7.67 -4.10 -7.95
N VAL A 18 -8.66 -4.16 -8.85
CA VAL A 18 -9.21 -2.99 -9.53
C VAL A 18 -9.82 -2.00 -8.52
N LEU A 19 -10.58 -2.49 -7.54
CA LEU A 19 -11.17 -1.65 -6.49
C LEU A 19 -10.10 -1.00 -5.60
N THR A 20 -9.04 -1.72 -5.26
CA THR A 20 -7.91 -1.18 -4.48
C THR A 20 -7.19 -0.08 -5.25
N ILE A 21 -6.88 -0.32 -6.54
CA ILE A 21 -6.27 0.71 -7.40
C ILE A 21 -7.20 1.93 -7.52
N GLY A 22 -8.49 1.69 -7.73
CA GLY A 22 -9.51 2.74 -7.80
C GLY A 22 -9.56 3.59 -6.52
N ALA A 23 -9.45 2.99 -5.34
CA ALA A 23 -9.41 3.70 -4.06
C ALA A 23 -8.18 4.64 -3.97
N PHE A 24 -7.00 4.17 -4.37
CA PHE A 24 -5.78 4.99 -4.43
C PHE A 24 -5.93 6.15 -5.41
N ILE A 25 -6.44 5.89 -6.62
CA ILE A 25 -6.64 6.93 -7.64
C ILE A 25 -7.65 7.97 -7.14
N PHE A 26 -8.78 7.53 -6.60
CA PHE A 26 -9.81 8.45 -6.08
C PHE A 26 -9.23 9.35 -4.98
N ALA A 27 -8.52 8.77 -4.00
CA ALA A 27 -7.90 9.57 -2.95
C ALA A 27 -6.90 10.58 -3.52
N ASN A 28 -6.06 10.18 -4.49
CA ASN A 28 -5.13 11.08 -5.18
C ASN A 28 -5.87 12.27 -5.82
N LEU A 29 -6.93 11.99 -6.58
CA LEU A 29 -7.67 12.99 -7.34
C LEU A 29 -8.43 13.99 -6.44
N THR A 30 -8.76 13.58 -5.22
CA THR A 30 -9.38 14.47 -4.23
C THR A 30 -8.38 15.34 -3.47
N ALA A 31 -7.09 15.31 -3.83
CA ALA A 31 -6.09 16.19 -3.23
C ALA A 31 -6.37 17.66 -3.58
N ILE A 32 -6.29 18.54 -2.58
CA ILE A 32 -6.53 19.97 -2.74
C ILE A 32 -5.20 20.74 -2.72
N SER A 33 -5.10 21.79 -3.55
CA SER A 33 -3.93 22.68 -3.56
C SER A 33 -3.72 23.34 -2.19
N PRO A 34 -2.46 23.46 -1.70
CA PRO A 34 -2.14 24.16 -0.45
C PRO A 34 -2.64 25.60 -0.37
N THR A 35 -2.79 26.27 -1.51
CA THR A 35 -3.23 27.67 -1.63
C THR A 35 -4.76 27.83 -1.61
N ASN A 36 -5.51 26.74 -1.68
CA ASN A 36 -6.98 26.79 -1.69
C ASN A 36 -7.52 26.80 -0.26
N ASN A 37 -8.61 27.54 -0.06
CA ASN A 37 -9.40 27.59 1.18
C ASN A 37 -10.27 26.32 1.37
N GLY A 38 -9.66 25.15 1.17
CA GLY A 38 -10.26 23.85 1.46
C GLY A 38 -10.25 23.56 2.96
N GLY A 39 -11.07 24.24 3.74
CA GLY A 39 -11.27 23.93 5.16
C GLY A 39 -12.64 23.30 5.36
N GLY A 40 -12.70 21.98 5.52
CA GLY A 40 -13.94 21.25 5.72
C GLY A 40 -13.73 20.02 6.58
N ASN A 41 -14.79 19.57 7.25
CA ASN A 41 -14.73 18.48 8.21
C ASN A 41 -14.59 17.12 7.48
N GLY A 42 -13.35 16.74 7.17
CA GLY A 42 -13.01 15.39 6.73
C GLY A 42 -12.17 15.32 5.46
N ASN A 43 -11.66 14.12 5.19
CA ASN A 43 -10.91 13.79 4.00
C ASN A 43 -11.75 12.85 3.12
N ILE A 44 -12.50 13.42 2.18
CA ILE A 44 -13.38 12.65 1.28
C ILE A 44 -12.61 11.59 0.49
N GLY A 45 -11.33 11.83 0.21
CA GLY A 45 -10.44 10.85 -0.42
C GLY A 45 -10.29 9.55 0.36
N LEU A 46 -10.51 9.55 1.68
CA LEU A 46 -10.47 8.34 2.50
C LEU A 46 -11.77 7.53 2.45
N PHE A 47 -12.85 8.07 1.90
CA PHE A 47 -14.15 7.40 1.87
C PHE A 47 -14.11 6.02 1.18
N PRO A 48 -13.47 5.85 0.01
CA PRO A 48 -13.35 4.52 -0.60
C PRO A 48 -12.58 3.52 0.26
N PHE A 49 -11.58 3.97 1.04
CA PHE A 49 -10.81 3.05 1.90
C PHE A 49 -11.68 2.46 3.01
N PHE A 50 -12.65 3.22 3.52
CA PHE A 50 -13.58 2.71 4.54
C PHE A 50 -14.58 1.72 3.94
N PHE A 51 -15.21 2.06 2.81
CA PHE A 51 -16.23 1.23 2.19
C PHE A 51 -15.65 -0.01 1.49
N LEU A 52 -14.51 0.14 0.81
CA LEU A 52 -13.83 -0.93 0.08
C LEU A 52 -12.84 -1.70 0.96
N PHE A 53 -12.78 -1.42 2.26
CA PHE A 53 -11.88 -2.11 3.20
C PHE A 53 -11.91 -3.64 3.05
N PRO A 54 -13.07 -4.32 2.94
CA PRO A 54 -13.10 -5.77 2.77
C PRO A 54 -12.38 -6.24 1.49
N PHE A 55 -12.52 -5.50 0.39
CA PHE A 55 -11.85 -5.82 -0.88
C PHE A 55 -10.34 -5.59 -0.80
N ILE A 56 -9.90 -4.55 -0.09
CA ILE A 56 -8.48 -4.29 0.14
C ILE A 56 -7.87 -5.43 0.96
N ILE A 57 -8.56 -5.92 2.00
CA ILE A 57 -8.09 -7.06 2.79
C ILE A 57 -8.03 -8.35 1.95
N VAL A 58 -9.05 -8.61 1.13
CA VAL A 58 -9.04 -9.76 0.20
C VAL A 58 -7.88 -9.66 -0.79
N PHE A 59 -7.64 -8.47 -1.34
CA PHE A 59 -6.52 -8.21 -2.23
C PHE A 59 -5.17 -8.52 -1.56
N ILE A 60 -4.95 -8.02 -0.33
CA ILE A 60 -3.71 -8.25 0.44
C ILE A 60 -3.54 -9.74 0.74
N ALA A 61 -4.57 -10.39 1.27
CA ALA A 61 -4.51 -11.79 1.67
C ALA A 61 -4.22 -12.71 0.47
N MET A 62 -4.94 -12.52 -0.64
CA MET A 62 -4.74 -13.30 -1.86
C MET A 62 -3.38 -13.02 -2.50
N SER A 63 -2.91 -11.77 -2.48
CA SER A 63 -1.57 -11.41 -2.96
C SER A 63 -0.49 -12.15 -2.17
N ILE A 64 -0.57 -12.14 -0.85
CA ILE A 64 0.36 -12.87 0.03
C ILE A 64 0.32 -14.37 -0.26
N SER A 65 -0.88 -14.96 -0.33
CA SER A 65 -1.04 -16.40 -0.61
C SER A 65 -0.46 -16.80 -1.97
N TYR A 66 -0.81 -16.09 -3.06
CA TYR A 66 -0.30 -16.42 -4.38
C TYR A 66 1.20 -16.21 -4.51
N MET A 67 1.73 -15.11 -3.96
CA MET A 67 3.17 -14.85 -3.96
C MET A 67 3.93 -15.88 -3.12
N HIS A 68 3.39 -16.29 -1.97
CA HIS A 68 3.97 -17.33 -1.11
C HIS A 68 4.04 -18.66 -1.86
N GLU A 69 2.92 -19.13 -2.42
CA GLU A 69 2.84 -20.40 -3.16
C GLU A 69 3.79 -20.39 -4.36
N PHE A 70 3.84 -19.27 -5.09
CA PHE A 70 4.76 -19.09 -6.20
C PHE A 70 6.23 -19.18 -5.75
N MET A 71 6.62 -18.45 -4.70
CA MET A 71 7.99 -18.45 -4.19
C MET A 71 8.39 -19.81 -3.61
N TYR A 72 7.51 -20.43 -2.84
CA TYR A 72 7.73 -21.73 -2.24
C TYR A 72 7.86 -22.83 -3.30
N SER A 73 7.01 -22.83 -4.32
CA SER A 73 7.02 -23.90 -5.33
C SER A 73 8.16 -23.73 -6.34
N ASN A 74 8.48 -22.49 -6.74
CA ASN A 74 9.28 -22.25 -7.94
C ASN A 74 10.67 -21.65 -7.67
N LEU A 75 10.90 -20.99 -6.54
CA LEU A 75 12.14 -20.24 -6.32
C LEU A 75 13.12 -20.96 -5.39
N GLN A 76 14.41 -20.72 -5.62
CA GLN A 76 15.46 -21.16 -4.70
C GLN A 76 15.56 -20.25 -3.47
N LYS A 77 16.04 -20.78 -2.34
CA LYS A 77 16.17 -20.04 -1.07
C LYS A 77 16.95 -18.72 -1.20
N GLY A 78 17.99 -18.70 -2.03
CA GLY A 78 18.79 -17.50 -2.30
C GLY A 78 17.96 -16.38 -2.94
N ILE A 79 17.15 -16.71 -3.95
CA ILE A 79 16.27 -15.76 -4.64
C ILE A 79 15.19 -15.22 -3.70
N ILE A 80 14.59 -16.09 -2.86
CA ILE A 80 13.61 -15.66 -1.85
C ILE A 80 14.26 -14.69 -0.86
N ARG A 81 15.48 -14.98 -0.38
CA ARG A 81 16.21 -14.08 0.52
C ARG A 81 16.47 -12.72 -0.11
N MET A 82 16.91 -12.69 -1.37
CA MET A 82 17.11 -11.43 -2.11
C MET A 82 15.81 -10.66 -2.31
N THR A 83 14.71 -11.36 -2.59
CA THR A 83 13.37 -10.78 -2.74
C THR A 83 12.91 -10.11 -1.44
N VAL A 84 13.07 -10.77 -0.29
CA VAL A 84 12.76 -10.21 1.03
C VAL A 84 13.60 -8.96 1.32
N ALA A 85 14.92 -9.05 1.11
CA ALA A 85 15.83 -7.92 1.35
C ALA A 85 15.51 -6.72 0.44
N GLY A 86 15.28 -6.98 -0.84
CA GLY A 86 14.89 -5.95 -1.82
C GLY A 86 13.53 -5.32 -1.48
N SER A 87 12.57 -6.12 -1.04
CA SER A 87 11.26 -5.62 -0.60
C SER A 87 11.38 -4.71 0.60
N LEU A 88 12.17 -5.12 1.61
CA LEU A 88 12.42 -4.31 2.82
C LEU A 88 13.10 -2.97 2.48
N LEU A 89 14.12 -2.99 1.63
CA LEU A 89 14.80 -1.78 1.18
C LEU A 89 13.84 -0.85 0.44
N GLY A 90 13.03 -1.40 -0.47
CA GLY A 90 12.01 -0.63 -1.18
C GLY A 90 10.95 -0.01 -0.24
N ILE A 91 10.51 -0.78 0.77
CA ILE A 91 9.60 -0.28 1.82
C ILE A 91 10.22 0.93 2.53
N ILE A 92 11.46 0.80 3.01
CA ILE A 92 12.16 1.88 3.74
C ILE A 92 12.29 3.12 2.86
N LEU A 93 12.68 2.97 1.59
CA LEU A 93 12.84 4.08 0.66
C LEU A 93 11.52 4.80 0.40
N ILE A 94 10.45 4.07 0.09
CA ILE A 94 9.15 4.68 -0.21
C ILE A 94 8.57 5.36 1.04
N VAL A 95 8.65 4.72 2.21
CA VAL A 95 8.16 5.32 3.47
C VAL A 95 8.94 6.60 3.78
N SER A 96 10.28 6.56 3.71
CA SER A 96 11.12 7.72 4.01
C SER A 96 10.84 8.90 3.07
N THR A 97 10.78 8.64 1.76
CA THR A 97 10.50 9.68 0.75
C THR A 97 9.09 10.26 0.90
N THR A 98 8.10 9.41 1.23
CA THR A 98 6.71 9.86 1.49
C THR A 98 6.65 10.76 2.73
N LEU A 99 7.32 10.38 3.81
CA LEU A 99 7.36 11.18 5.04
C LEU A 99 8.07 12.52 4.84
N ILE A 100 9.21 12.54 4.13
CA ILE A 100 9.92 13.79 3.81
C ILE A 100 9.00 14.74 3.02
N ARG A 101 8.33 14.24 1.97
CA ARG A 101 7.39 15.04 1.18
C ARG A 101 6.20 15.54 2.00
N ALA A 102 5.67 14.71 2.90
CA ALA A 102 4.56 15.08 3.76
C ALA A 102 4.95 16.18 4.77
N ILE A 103 6.17 16.13 5.31
CA ILE A 103 6.70 17.16 6.22
C ILE A 103 6.93 18.48 5.45
N GLN A 104 7.53 18.42 4.25
CA GLN A 104 7.72 19.61 3.41
C GLN A 104 6.39 20.27 3.05
N LEU A 105 5.38 19.46 2.68
CA LEU A 105 4.04 19.96 2.38
C LEU A 105 3.39 20.58 3.62
N LYS A 106 3.60 19.99 4.80
CA LYS A 106 3.11 20.51 6.06
C LYS A 106 3.70 21.88 6.38
N SER A 107 5.00 22.08 6.18
CA SER A 107 5.63 23.39 6.35
C SER A 107 5.12 24.41 5.34
N LEU A 108 4.97 24.01 4.07
CA LEU A 108 4.38 24.88 3.04
C LEU A 108 2.95 25.33 3.42
N LEU A 109 2.13 24.42 3.95
CA LEU A 109 0.77 24.75 4.38
C LEU A 109 0.74 25.79 5.50
N ALA A 110 1.67 25.74 6.46
CA ALA A 110 1.73 26.75 7.51
C ALA A 110 2.15 28.14 6.99
N GLU A 111 2.88 28.19 5.87
CA GLU A 111 3.31 29.44 5.25
C GLU A 111 2.22 30.05 4.36
N VAL A 112 1.54 29.23 3.53
CA VAL A 112 0.69 29.74 2.44
C VAL A 112 -0.81 29.55 2.66
N ASN A 113 -1.22 28.69 3.60
CA ASN A 113 -2.63 28.37 3.77
C ASN A 113 -3.29 29.35 4.75
N PRO A 114 -4.41 30.00 4.39
CA PRO A 114 -5.04 30.99 5.25
C PRO A 114 -5.75 30.40 6.48
N ILE A 115 -5.89 29.07 6.58
CA ILE A 115 -6.55 28.38 7.69
C ILE A 115 -5.54 27.91 8.75
N TYR A 116 -4.30 27.61 8.35
CA TYR A 116 -3.30 27.04 9.25
C TYR A 116 -2.28 28.11 9.65
N HIS A 117 -2.29 28.49 10.93
CA HIS A 117 -1.35 29.45 11.49
C HIS A 117 -0.20 28.81 12.27
N GLU A 118 -0.26 27.50 12.51
CA GLU A 118 0.76 26.75 13.25
C GLU A 118 0.96 25.37 12.61
N GLU A 119 2.21 25.04 12.28
CA GLU A 119 2.56 23.71 11.76
C GLU A 119 2.12 22.58 12.69
N SER A 120 2.27 22.73 14.00
CA SER A 120 1.98 21.68 15.00
C SER A 120 0.55 21.12 14.89
N LYS A 121 -0.41 21.94 14.45
CA LYS A 121 -1.83 21.60 14.33
C LYS A 121 -2.20 20.94 13.00
N ILE A 122 -1.30 20.91 12.02
CA ILE A 122 -1.55 20.34 10.70
C ILE A 122 -1.30 18.82 10.74
N PRO A 123 -2.33 17.97 10.52
CA PRO A 123 -2.13 16.53 10.44
C PRO A 123 -1.34 16.16 9.18
N LEU A 124 -0.44 15.18 9.31
CA LEU A 124 0.35 14.65 8.18
C LEU A 124 -0.56 14.11 7.07
N LEU A 125 -1.59 13.34 7.44
CA LEU A 125 -2.61 12.86 6.52
C LEU A 125 -3.80 13.84 6.52
N SER A 126 -3.95 14.57 5.43
CA SER A 126 -5.02 15.55 5.23
C SER A 126 -5.44 15.55 3.76
N ILE A 127 -6.51 16.27 3.44
CA ILE A 127 -6.96 16.51 2.05
C ILE A 127 -5.85 17.12 1.18
N TYR A 128 -4.91 17.85 1.76
CA TYR A 128 -3.80 18.47 1.03
C TYR A 128 -2.70 17.45 0.70
N SER A 129 -2.50 16.45 1.56
CA SER A 129 -1.43 15.46 1.41
C SER A 129 -1.85 14.16 0.75
N ASN A 130 -3.11 14.04 0.30
CA ASN A 130 -3.60 12.86 -0.40
C ASN A 130 -2.74 12.46 -1.61
N ALA A 131 -2.28 13.43 -2.41
CA ALA A 131 -1.40 13.14 -3.54
C ALA A 131 -0.03 12.56 -3.12
N VAL A 132 0.40 12.83 -1.89
CA VAL A 132 1.63 12.29 -1.30
C VAL A 132 1.41 10.88 -0.75
N PHE A 133 0.28 10.62 -0.08
CA PHE A 133 -0.01 9.33 0.57
C PHE A 133 -0.73 8.30 -0.29
N PHE A 134 -1.38 8.71 -1.37
CA PHE A 134 -2.16 7.84 -2.25
C PHE A 134 -1.71 8.02 -3.69
N ASN A 135 -0.46 7.69 -3.99
CA ASN A 135 0.08 7.67 -5.35
C ASN A 135 0.59 6.28 -5.73
N PHE A 136 1.13 6.20 -6.94
CA PHE A 136 1.71 4.98 -7.49
C PHE A 136 2.77 4.34 -6.56
N PHE A 137 3.62 5.14 -5.92
CA PHE A 137 4.65 4.62 -5.01
C PHE A 137 4.04 4.02 -3.75
N THR A 138 3.04 4.65 -3.15
CA THR A 138 2.35 4.10 -1.97
C THR A 138 1.49 2.86 -2.29
N PHE A 139 0.99 2.73 -3.53
CA PHE A 139 0.41 1.47 -3.99
C PHE A 139 1.49 0.39 -4.15
N THR A 140 2.64 0.76 -4.73
CA THR A 140 3.81 -0.13 -4.83
C THR A 140 4.29 -0.58 -3.45
N LEU A 141 4.25 0.30 -2.44
CA LEU A 141 4.55 -0.04 -1.05
C LEU A 141 3.64 -1.17 -0.54
N LEU A 142 2.35 -1.16 -0.86
CA LEU A 142 1.43 -2.22 -0.50
C LEU A 142 1.82 -3.57 -1.15
N ILE A 143 2.24 -3.55 -2.41
CA ILE A 143 2.75 -4.74 -3.11
C ILE A 143 4.04 -5.25 -2.45
N LEU A 144 4.98 -4.36 -2.12
CA LEU A 144 6.24 -4.71 -1.46
C LEU A 144 6.01 -5.29 -0.07
N LEU A 145 5.01 -4.82 0.67
CA LEU A 145 4.61 -5.41 1.94
C LEU A 145 4.08 -6.84 1.75
N CYS A 146 3.22 -7.06 0.75
CA CYS A 146 2.74 -8.40 0.42
C CYS A 146 3.90 -9.33 0.03
N LEU A 147 4.85 -8.83 -0.77
CA LEU A 147 6.03 -9.56 -1.22
C LEU A 147 6.99 -9.88 -0.07
N PHE A 148 7.18 -8.94 0.85
CA PHE A 148 7.99 -9.13 2.05
C PHE A 148 7.41 -10.22 2.96
N ILE A 149 6.12 -10.13 3.28
CA ILE A 149 5.43 -11.10 4.16
C ILE A 149 5.45 -12.49 3.53
N SER A 150 5.04 -12.60 2.27
CA SER A 150 5.02 -13.88 1.55
C SER A 150 6.41 -14.49 1.39
N GLY A 151 7.44 -13.67 1.14
CA GLY A 151 8.83 -14.12 1.06
C GLY A 151 9.36 -14.63 2.40
N MET A 152 9.05 -13.94 3.50
CA MET A 152 9.40 -14.38 4.86
C MET A 152 8.76 -15.74 5.19
N MET A 153 7.48 -15.90 4.87
CA MET A 153 6.77 -17.18 5.04
C MET A 153 7.40 -18.28 4.19
N ALA A 154 7.62 -18.04 2.89
CA ALA A 154 8.14 -19.05 1.97
C ALA A 154 9.57 -19.47 2.34
N TYR A 155 10.39 -18.53 2.80
CA TYR A 155 11.74 -18.82 3.28
C TYR A 155 11.73 -19.71 4.53
N LYS A 156 10.87 -19.39 5.50
CA LYS A 156 10.70 -20.18 6.73
C LYS A 156 10.27 -21.62 6.42
N ASP A 157 9.29 -21.78 5.54
CA ASP A 157 8.74 -23.09 5.20
C ASP A 157 9.75 -23.94 4.41
N LYS A 158 10.48 -23.37 3.45
CA LYS A 158 11.57 -24.06 2.75
C LYS A 158 12.74 -24.43 3.65
N LYS A 159 13.03 -23.62 4.68
CA LYS A 159 14.08 -23.94 5.65
C LYS A 159 13.68 -25.15 6.49
N LYS A 160 12.41 -25.24 6.87
CA LYS A 160 11.87 -26.37 7.62
C LYS A 160 11.92 -27.67 6.81
N SER A 161 11.49 -27.64 5.54
CA SER A 161 11.46 -28.84 4.69
C SER A 161 12.84 -29.45 4.43
N SER A 162 13.89 -28.63 4.31
CA SER A 162 15.26 -29.13 4.11
C SER A 162 15.95 -29.65 5.36
N LEU A 163 15.38 -29.41 6.55
CA LEU A 163 15.91 -29.94 7.82
C LEU A 163 15.27 -31.29 8.17
N SER A 164 14.19 -31.66 7.47
CA SER A 164 13.49 -32.94 7.62
C SER A 164 13.88 -33.99 6.56
N GLU A 165 14.75 -33.62 5.62
CA GLU A 165 15.42 -34.51 4.66
C GLU A 165 16.83 -34.82 5.14
#